data_AF-A0AAU3NKK0-F1
#
_entry.id   AF-A0AAU3NKK0-F1
#
_cell.length_a   1.000
_cell.length_b   1.000
_cell.length_c   1.000
_cell.angle_alpha   90.00
_cell.angle_beta   90.00
_cell.angle_gamma   90.00
#
_symmetry.space_group_name_H-M   'P 1'
#
loop_
_entity.id
_entity.type
_entity.pdbx_description
1 polymer ?
#
loop_
_entity_poly.entity_id
_entity_poly.type
_entity_poly.pdbx_seq_one_letter_code
_entity_poly.pdbx_strand_id
1 'polypeptide(L)' 'MRYAQGGGLTTERPRLRERRRYEAGERFARGEKTTVIAKDLWVSDRPVERWRRAWREGGIEVPPGLSPKAG' A
#
# COMPACT_ATOMS: atom_id res chain seq x y z
N MET A 1 21.37 7.16 -18.78
CA MET A 1 22.20 7.08 -17.56
C MET A 1 22.22 5.64 -17.06
N ARG A 2 23.40 5.12 -16.74
CA ARG A 2 23.68 3.72 -16.38
C ARG A 2 23.73 3.63 -14.87
N TYR A 3 22.81 2.89 -14.23
CA TYR A 3 22.93 2.59 -12.79
C TYR A 3 23.94 1.45 -12.63
N ALA A 4 25.22 1.80 -12.56
CA ALA A 4 26.27 0.88 -12.17
C ALA A 4 26.66 1.15 -10.72
N GLN A 5 26.32 0.19 -9.86
CA GLN A 5 26.96 -0.12 -8.59
C GLN A 5 27.19 1.04 -7.60
N GLY A 6 26.13 1.40 -6.88
CA GLY A 6 26.22 1.70 -5.44
C GLY A 6 25.79 0.46 -4.67
N GLY A 7 26.74 -0.42 -4.38
CA GLY A 7 26.50 -1.68 -3.67
C GLY A 7 26.11 -1.44 -2.20
N GLY A 8 25.07 -2.16 -1.74
CA GLY A 8 24.70 -2.32 -0.34
C GLY A 8 23.56 -1.41 0.15
N LEU A 9 22.45 -2.00 0.62
CA LEU A 9 21.45 -1.44 1.57
C LEU A 9 20.14 -0.76 1.11
N THR A 10 19.74 -0.70 -0.17
CA THR A 10 18.52 0.09 -0.53
C THR A 10 17.36 -0.62 -1.24
N THR A 11 17.45 -1.91 -1.56
CA THR A 11 16.36 -2.68 -2.19
C THR A 11 15.44 -3.44 -1.23
N GLU A 12 15.72 -3.46 0.08
CA GLU A 12 14.81 -4.05 1.08
C GLU A 12 13.73 -3.07 1.59
N ARG A 13 13.97 -1.76 1.52
CA ARG A 13 12.99 -0.74 1.93
C ARG A 13 11.78 -0.58 0.99
N PRO A 14 11.89 -0.74 -0.35
CA PRO A 14 10.75 -0.74 -1.25
C PRO A 14 9.77 -1.88 -0.97
N ARG A 15 10.28 -3.11 -0.74
CA ARG A 15 9.45 -4.30 -0.48
C ARG A 15 8.54 -4.15 0.72
N LEU A 16 9.04 -3.53 1.80
CA LEU A 16 8.22 -3.30 2.99
C LEU A 16 7.09 -2.30 2.73
N ARG A 17 7.35 -1.26 1.92
CA ARG A 17 6.32 -0.25 1.57
C ARG A 17 5.27 -0.81 0.62
N GLU A 18 5.70 -1.60 -0.34
CA GLU A 18 4.82 -2.30 -1.28
C GLU A 18 3.96 -3.34 -0.56
N ARG A 19 4.55 -4.13 0.34
CA ARG A 19 3.83 -5.07 1.21
C ARG A 19 2.80 -4.37 2.10
N ARG A 20 3.13 -3.21 2.69
CA ARG A 20 2.18 -2.41 3.49
C ARG A 20 0.99 -1.92 2.66
N ARG A 21 1.20 -1.51 1.40
CA ARG A 21 0.09 -1.11 0.51
C ARG A 21 -0.79 -2.30 0.14
N TYR A 22 -0.19 -3.45 -0.14
CA TYR A 22 -0.90 -4.69 -0.40
C TYR A 22 -1.79 -5.07 0.79
N GLU A 23 -1.20 -5.15 1.98
CA GLU A 23 -1.91 -5.51 3.21
C GLU A 23 -3.02 -4.50 3.54
N ALA A 24 -2.76 -3.20 3.34
CA ALA A 24 -3.81 -2.18 3.47
C ALA A 24 -4.95 -2.39 2.46
N GLY A 25 -4.64 -2.77 1.22
CA GLY A 25 -5.63 -3.09 0.18
C GLY A 25 -6.55 -4.26 0.56
N GLU A 26 -5.99 -5.34 1.11
CA GLU A 26 -6.78 -6.47 1.61
C GLU A 26 -7.71 -6.06 2.77
N ARG A 27 -7.18 -5.28 3.71
CA ARG A 27 -7.94 -4.74 4.85
C ARG A 27 -9.04 -3.78 4.39
N PHE A 28 -8.79 -2.98 3.37
CA PHE A 28 -9.81 -2.11 2.76
C PHE A 28 -10.96 -2.91 2.13
N ALA A 29 -10.64 -4.01 1.43
CA ALA A 29 -11.64 -4.91 0.85
C ALA A 29 -12.52 -5.57 1.92
N ARG A 30 -11.96 -5.85 3.11
CA ARG A 30 -12.72 -6.31 4.30
C ARG A 30 -13.50 -5.21 5.01
N GLY A 31 -13.40 -3.95 4.57
CA GLY A 31 -14.10 -2.82 5.17
C GLY A 31 -13.46 -2.28 6.46
N GLU A 32 -12.21 -2.66 6.77
CA GLU A 32 -11.52 -2.16 7.95
C GLU A 32 -11.32 -0.63 7.90
N LYS A 33 -11.31 0.00 9.07
CA LYS A 33 -11.13 1.46 9.23
C LYS A 33 -9.67 1.85 9.03
N THR A 34 -9.43 2.98 8.38
CA THR A 34 -8.08 3.51 8.10
C THR A 34 -7.21 3.60 9.35
N THR A 35 -7.76 4.06 10.48
CA THR A 35 -7.03 4.23 11.74
C THR A 35 -6.57 2.91 12.36
N VAL A 36 -7.37 1.84 12.22
CA VAL A 36 -6.99 0.49 12.68
C VAL A 36 -5.84 -0.03 11.83
N ILE A 37 -5.97 0.09 10.51
CA ILE A 37 -4.95 -0.34 9.55
C ILE A 37 -3.63 0.42 9.78
N ALA A 38 -3.68 1.74 10.01
CA ALA A 38 -2.50 2.56 10.25
C ALA A 38 -1.75 2.14 11.52
N LYS A 39 -2.49 1.89 12.60
CA LYS A 39 -1.93 1.38 13.87
C LYS A 39 -1.26 0.02 13.67
N ASP A 40 -1.93 -0.92 13.01
CA ASP A 40 -1.41 -2.28 12.81
C ASP A 40 -0.19 -2.31 11.87
N LEU A 41 -0.17 -1.42 10.86
CA LEU A 41 0.96 -1.29 9.93
C LEU A 41 2.09 -0.39 10.45
N TRP A 42 1.91 0.21 11.64
CA TRP A 42 2.85 1.16 12.26
C TRP A 42 3.21 2.31 11.30
N VAL A 43 2.19 2.87 10.66
CA VAL A 43 2.28 4.06 9.80
C VAL A 43 1.31 5.13 10.29
N SER A 44 1.53 6.38 9.89
CA SER A 44 0.54 7.42 10.15
C SER A 44 -0.72 7.23 9.31
N ASP A 45 -1.83 7.80 9.75
CA ASP A 45 -3.12 7.69 9.06
C ASP A 45 -3.09 8.30 7.66
N ARG A 46 -2.34 9.38 7.48
CA ARG A 46 -2.35 10.20 6.26
C ARG A 46 -1.94 9.43 4.98
N PRO A 47 -0.87 8.61 4.99
CA PRO A 47 -0.60 7.66 3.92
C PRO A 47 -1.73 6.66 3.64
N VAL A 48 -2.34 6.11 4.69
CA VAL A 48 -3.37 5.07 4.56
C VAL A 48 -4.68 5.65 4.04
N GLU A 49 -5.02 6.89 4.38
CA GLU A 49 -6.13 7.64 3.77
C GLU A 49 -5.89 7.87 2.27
N ARG A 50 -4.67 8.27 1.90
CA ARG A 50 -4.30 8.44 0.49
C ARG A 50 -4.41 7.12 -0.26
N TRP A 51 -4.00 6.02 0.37
CA TRP A 51 -4.19 4.68 -0.19
C TRP A 51 -5.68 4.34 -0.31
N ARG A 52 -6.50 4.55 0.72
CA ARG A 52 -7.93 4.25 0.67
C ARG A 52 -8.64 4.98 -0.47
N ARG A 53 -8.28 6.23 -0.71
CA ARG A 53 -8.79 7.02 -1.84
C ARG A 53 -8.38 6.42 -3.19
N ALA A 54 -7.09 6.17 -3.39
CA ALA A 54 -6.60 5.56 -4.62
C ALA A 54 -7.20 4.16 -4.84
N TRP A 55 -7.39 3.37 -3.79
CA TRP A 55 -8.05 2.07 -3.82
C TRP A 55 -9.50 2.19 -4.29
N ARG A 56 -10.28 3.15 -3.76
CA ARG A 56 -11.66 3.42 -4.20
C ARG A 56 -11.75 3.89 -5.65
N GLU A 57 -10.76 4.65 -6.11
CA GLU A 57 -10.65 5.14 -7.49
C GLU A 57 -10.10 4.07 -8.45
N GLY A 58 -9.79 2.85 -7.98
CA GLY A 58 -9.25 1.75 -8.79
C GLY A 58 -7.75 1.87 -9.12
N GLY A 59 -7.02 2.76 -8.44
CA GLY A 59 -5.67 3.21 -8.80
C GLY A 59 -4.56 2.94 -7.78
N ILE A 60 -4.69 1.98 -6.87
CA ILE A 60 -3.49 1.39 -6.24
C ILE A 60 -3.05 0.22 -7.12
N GLU A 61 -1.73 0.01 -7.27
CA GLU A 61 -1.12 -1.29 -7.61
C GLU A 61 -1.40 -2.30 -6.48
N VAL A 62 -2.68 -2.58 -6.23
CA VAL A 62 -3.14 -3.70 -5.42
C VAL A 62 -3.20 -4.87 -6.41
N PRO A 63 -2.99 -6.10 -5.96
CA PRO A 63 -3.23 -7.27 -6.79
C PRO A 63 -4.57 -7.18 -7.52
N PRO A 64 -4.60 -7.60 -8.79
CA PRO A 64 -5.85 -7.74 -9.51
C PRO A 64 -6.77 -8.70 -8.73
N GLY A 65 -7.90 -8.20 -8.25
CA GLY A 65 -8.86 -8.93 -7.41
C GLY A 65 -9.27 -8.22 -6.12
N LEU A 66 -8.49 -7.24 -5.67
CA LEU A 66 -8.75 -6.49 -4.42
C LEU A 66 -9.29 -5.07 -4.64
N SER A 67 -9.33 -4.56 -5.87
CA SER A 67 -9.98 -3.28 -6.19
C SER A 67 -11.50 -3.39 -5.92
N PRO A 68 -12.13 -2.35 -5.36
CA PRO A 68 -13.57 -2.35 -5.18
C PRO A 68 -14.21 -2.48 -6.56
N LYS A 69 -15.10 -3.46 -6.73
CA LYS A 69 -15.92 -3.53 -7.95
C LYS A 69 -16.67 -2.22 -8.07
N ALA A 70 -16.50 -1.53 -9.20
CA ALA A 70 -17.44 -0.49 -9.60
C ALA A 70 -18.83 -1.13 -9.62
N GLY A 71 -19.67 -0.70 -8.67
CA GLY A 71 -21.08 -1.05 -8.65
C GLY A 71 -21.81 -0.37 -9.79
#